data_AF-A0A502XYX6-F1
#
_entry.id   AF-A0A502XYX6-F1
#
_cell.length_a   1.000
_cell.length_b   1.000
_cell.length_c   1.000
_cell.angle_alpha   90.00
_cell.angle_beta   90.00
_cell.angle_gamma   90.00
#
_symmetry.space_group_name_H-M   'P 1'
#
loop_
_entity.id
_entity.type
_entity.pdbx_description
1 polymer ?
#
loop_
_entity_poly.entity_id
_entity_poly.type
_entity_poly.pdbx_seq_one_letter_code
_entity_poly.pdbx_strand_id
1 'polypeptide(L)'
;MSASEFRRPGAGKQQTTGSLRAKSEAVQPSLWDRLVNDLPGLTSEIDGLRQVLHDELGADRLDTLIAGSARAIDADAELTADQKRRLHRLAFQTQHRVEIQSRGVVVSARVLREAVRRDVEALFNTERFEATPLLSDLENEHAWDNPPSLDDFPEVRRSVVNYGVPSFSGRSYRDFDRDVLAREIRAVLATFEPRLKESATKVTVTLGDKTVGLKIEIDGVLIMTPTPERMRLRTTINLDNGLARTEIREA
;
A
#
# COMPACT_ATOMS: atom_id res chain seq x y z
N MET A 1 41.10 14.94 -51.76
CA MET A 1 40.15 13.95 -51.20
C MET A 1 40.11 14.21 -49.70
N SER A 2 39.05 14.60 -49.01
CA SER A 2 37.61 14.86 -49.25
C SER A 2 37.21 15.81 -48.08
N ALA A 3 36.36 16.85 -48.20
CA ALA A 3 34.89 16.83 -48.28
C ALA A 3 34.27 15.71 -47.41
N SER A 4 33.20 15.83 -46.63
CA SER A 4 32.26 16.85 -46.18
C SER A 4 31.18 16.04 -45.42
N GLU A 5 30.42 16.68 -44.54
CA GLU A 5 29.26 16.13 -43.79
C GLU A 5 28.40 15.13 -44.57
N PHE A 6 27.80 14.13 -43.89
CA PHE A 6 26.43 13.71 -44.19
C PHE A 6 25.74 12.94 -43.04
N ARG A 7 24.47 13.33 -42.87
CA ARG A 7 23.30 12.80 -42.16
C ARG A 7 23.26 11.33 -41.68
N ARG A 8 22.50 11.16 -40.59
CA ARG A 8 21.83 9.92 -40.13
C ARG A 8 21.02 9.22 -41.25
N PRO A 9 20.79 7.91 -41.11
CA PRO A 9 19.42 7.43 -40.93
C PRO A 9 19.28 6.36 -39.84
N GLY A 10 18.06 6.21 -39.33
CA GLY A 10 17.72 5.29 -38.25
C GLY A 10 17.61 3.82 -38.64
N ALA A 11 17.65 2.96 -37.63
CA ALA A 11 17.09 1.61 -37.64
C ALA A 11 16.65 1.28 -36.19
N GLY A 12 15.41 0.83 -36.06
CA GLY A 12 14.64 0.86 -34.82
C GLY A 12 15.02 -0.16 -33.75
N LYS A 13 14.65 0.17 -32.52
CA LYS A 13 14.33 -0.80 -31.47
C LYS A 13 12.88 -0.57 -31.04
N GLN A 14 12.02 -1.53 -31.39
CA GLN A 14 10.69 -1.70 -30.84
C GLN A 14 10.78 -2.20 -29.39
N GLN A 15 9.88 -1.67 -28.55
CA GLN A 15 9.17 -2.30 -27.40
C GLN A 15 10.03 -2.90 -26.27
N THR A 16 9.79 -2.53 -25.00
CA THR A 16 8.58 -2.93 -24.28
C THR A 16 8.14 -1.88 -23.26
N THR A 17 6.97 -1.29 -23.52
CA THR A 17 6.22 -0.49 -22.56
C THR A 17 5.63 -1.44 -21.51
N GLY A 18 6.37 -1.67 -20.42
CA GLY A 18 5.88 -2.36 -19.23
C GLY A 18 4.77 -1.54 -18.58
N SER A 19 3.52 -1.91 -18.87
CA SER A 19 2.32 -1.39 -18.24
C SER A 19 2.38 -1.73 -16.75
N LEU A 20 2.91 -0.80 -15.95
CA LEU A 20 2.89 -0.87 -14.50
C LEU A 20 1.42 -0.90 -14.09
N ARG A 21 0.94 -2.01 -13.49
CA ARG A 21 -0.43 -2.16 -12.97
C ARG A 21 -0.47 -3.08 -11.66
N ALA A 22 -0.38 -2.51 -10.43
CA ALA A 22 -0.93 -2.96 -9.12
C ALA A 22 -1.85 -1.96 -8.32
N LYS A 23 -2.90 -2.41 -7.59
CA LYS A 23 -3.41 -1.83 -6.29
C LYS A 23 -3.99 -2.95 -5.44
N SER A 24 -3.74 -2.90 -4.13
CA SER A 24 -4.79 -2.71 -3.12
C SER A 24 -4.18 -2.18 -1.83
N GLU A 25 -5.04 -1.60 -1.00
CA GLU A 25 -4.74 -1.00 0.30
C GLU A 25 -5.87 -1.30 1.29
N ALA A 26 -5.49 -1.61 2.53
CA ALA A 26 -6.39 -2.24 3.48
C ALA A 26 -6.92 -1.35 4.64
N VAL A 27 -6.72 -0.03 4.69
CA VAL A 27 -7.25 0.77 5.83
C VAL A 27 -7.85 2.08 5.32
N GLN A 28 -9.17 2.19 5.51
CA GLN A 28 -10.07 3.32 5.23
C GLN A 28 -10.42 3.56 3.74
N PRO A 29 -11.42 2.85 3.18
CA PRO A 29 -11.72 2.96 1.78
C PRO A 29 -12.55 4.23 1.49
N SER A 30 -12.03 5.07 0.61
CA SER A 30 -12.88 5.91 -0.22
C SER A 30 -13.93 5.01 -0.92
N LEU A 31 -15.09 5.53 -1.31
CA LEU A 31 -16.14 4.74 -1.99
C LEU A 31 -15.61 4.05 -3.28
N TRP A 32 -14.47 4.52 -3.79
CA TRP A 32 -13.69 3.95 -4.89
C TRP A 32 -12.80 2.77 -4.49
N ASP A 33 -12.32 2.66 -3.24
CA ASP A 33 -11.46 1.55 -2.79
C ASP A 33 -12.25 0.25 -2.53
N ARG A 34 -13.53 0.33 -2.16
CA ARG A 34 -14.38 -0.85 -1.95
C ARG A 34 -14.58 -1.70 -3.20
N LEU A 35 -14.64 -1.08 -4.38
CA LEU A 35 -14.77 -1.80 -5.66
C LEU A 35 -13.43 -2.34 -6.18
N VAL A 36 -12.31 -1.91 -5.60
CA VAL A 36 -10.95 -2.10 -6.10
C VAL A 36 -10.19 -3.14 -5.28
N ASN A 37 -10.54 -3.30 -4.01
CA ASN A 37 -9.90 -4.23 -3.08
C ASN A 37 -10.18 -5.71 -3.37
N ASP A 38 -11.24 -6.03 -4.13
CA ASP A 38 -11.57 -7.42 -4.44
C ASP A 38 -10.73 -7.99 -5.61
N LEU A 39 -10.21 -7.15 -6.50
CA LEU A 39 -9.53 -7.59 -7.74
C LEU A 39 -8.28 -8.48 -7.54
N PRO A 40 -7.37 -8.17 -6.60
CA PRO A 40 -6.19 -9.01 -6.33
C PRO A 40 -6.57 -10.39 -5.79
N GLY A 41 -7.50 -10.43 -4.83
CA GLY A 41 -8.04 -11.67 -4.27
C GLY A 41 -8.75 -12.49 -5.34
N LEU A 42 -9.62 -11.83 -6.13
CA LEU A 42 -10.30 -12.45 -7.26
C LEU A 42 -9.32 -13.04 -8.28
N THR A 43 -8.22 -12.35 -8.60
CA THR A 43 -7.24 -12.84 -9.58
C THR A 43 -6.50 -14.08 -9.05
N SER A 44 -6.02 -14.04 -7.80
CA SER A 44 -5.35 -15.20 -7.19
C SER A 44 -6.30 -16.40 -7.05
N GLU A 45 -7.57 -16.15 -6.78
CA GLU A 45 -8.58 -17.19 -6.65
C GLU A 45 -8.95 -17.80 -8.01
N ILE A 46 -9.09 -16.97 -9.05
CA ILE A 46 -9.26 -17.40 -10.44
C ILE A 46 -8.07 -18.27 -10.86
N ASP A 47 -6.85 -17.82 -10.62
CA ASP A 47 -5.64 -18.55 -11.03
C ASP A 47 -5.52 -19.89 -10.29
N GLY A 48 -5.80 -19.91 -8.98
CA GLY A 48 -5.83 -21.13 -8.18
C GLY A 48 -6.90 -22.13 -8.64
N LEU A 49 -8.13 -21.66 -8.87
CA LEU A 49 -9.21 -22.51 -9.38
C LEU A 49 -8.90 -23.03 -10.79
N ARG A 50 -8.34 -22.18 -11.65
CA ARG A 50 -7.96 -22.55 -13.02
C ARG A 50 -6.83 -23.59 -13.02
N GLN A 51 -5.84 -23.46 -12.15
CA GLN A 51 -4.76 -24.45 -12.03
C GLN A 51 -5.29 -25.82 -11.55
N VAL A 52 -6.11 -25.82 -10.50
CA VAL A 52 -6.72 -27.06 -9.99
C VAL A 52 -7.58 -27.75 -11.06
N LEU A 53 -8.42 -26.99 -11.76
CA LEU A 53 -9.25 -27.53 -12.84
C LEU A 53 -8.42 -27.94 -14.06
N HIS A 54 -7.30 -27.28 -14.32
CA HIS A 54 -6.38 -27.65 -15.39
C HIS A 54 -5.75 -29.01 -15.10
N ASP A 55 -5.32 -29.23 -13.85
CA ASP A 55 -4.71 -30.49 -13.44
C ASP A 55 -5.72 -31.66 -13.43
N GLU A 56 -7.01 -31.37 -13.20
CA GLU A 56 -8.09 -32.37 -13.21
C GLU A 56 -8.68 -32.66 -14.61
N LEU A 57 -8.81 -31.65 -15.48
CA LEU A 57 -9.56 -31.74 -16.75
C LEU A 57 -8.68 -31.61 -18.00
N GLY A 58 -7.46 -31.08 -17.86
CA GLY A 58 -6.58 -30.71 -18.96
C GLY A 58 -6.89 -29.33 -19.56
N ALA A 59 -5.85 -28.67 -20.10
CA ALA A 59 -5.92 -27.30 -20.62
C ALA A 59 -7.02 -27.10 -21.67
N ASP A 60 -7.02 -27.92 -22.72
CA ASP A 60 -7.90 -27.74 -23.89
C ASP A 60 -9.38 -27.88 -23.53
N ARG A 61 -9.68 -28.84 -22.63
CA ARG A 61 -11.04 -29.08 -22.15
C ARG A 61 -11.51 -27.95 -21.24
N LEU A 62 -10.65 -27.50 -20.34
CA LEU A 62 -10.96 -26.39 -19.45
C LEU A 62 -11.25 -25.10 -20.23
N ASP A 63 -10.44 -24.79 -21.24
CA ASP A 63 -10.64 -23.60 -22.06
C ASP A 63 -11.93 -23.65 -22.87
N THR A 64 -12.30 -24.82 -23.38
CA THR A 64 -13.58 -25.03 -24.06
C THR A 64 -14.77 -24.81 -23.10
N LEU A 65 -14.68 -25.31 -21.87
CA LEU A 65 -15.74 -25.16 -20.87
C LEU A 65 -15.87 -23.71 -20.35
N ILE A 66 -14.75 -22.99 -20.17
CA ILE A 66 -14.74 -21.59 -19.74
C ILE A 66 -15.24 -20.66 -20.84
N ALA A 67 -14.92 -20.94 -22.11
CA ALA A 67 -15.45 -20.20 -23.25
C ALA A 67 -16.94 -20.48 -23.51
N GLY A 68 -17.44 -21.59 -22.98
CA GLY A 68 -18.84 -22.00 -23.05
C GLY A 68 -19.78 -21.22 -22.13
N SER A 69 -21.04 -21.63 -22.11
CA SER A 69 -22.05 -21.06 -21.20
C SER A 69 -22.19 -21.89 -19.93
N ALA A 70 -22.75 -21.30 -18.86
CA ALA A 70 -23.12 -22.03 -17.64
C ALA A 70 -23.93 -23.31 -17.92
N ARG A 71 -24.80 -23.27 -18.94
CA ARG A 71 -25.58 -24.44 -19.38
C ARG A 71 -24.72 -25.55 -20.00
N ALA A 72 -23.61 -25.20 -20.64
CA ALA A 72 -22.68 -26.19 -21.19
C ALA A 72 -21.94 -26.94 -20.07
N ILE A 73 -21.60 -26.26 -18.99
CA ILE A 73 -21.02 -26.87 -17.78
C ILE A 73 -22.03 -27.83 -17.12
N ASP A 74 -23.30 -27.42 -17.03
CA ASP A 74 -24.35 -28.25 -16.43
C ASP A 74 -24.68 -29.50 -17.26
N ALA A 75 -24.67 -29.37 -18.59
CA ALA A 75 -24.99 -30.44 -19.52
C ALA A 75 -23.87 -31.49 -19.70
N ASP A 76 -22.62 -31.19 -19.30
CA ASP A 76 -21.51 -32.14 -19.40
C ASP A 76 -21.70 -33.29 -18.38
N ALA A 77 -21.86 -34.51 -18.88
CA ALA A 77 -22.10 -35.71 -18.08
C ALA A 77 -20.83 -36.30 -17.44
N GLU A 78 -19.65 -35.90 -17.92
CA GLU A 78 -18.37 -36.40 -17.43
C GLU A 78 -17.82 -35.56 -16.26
N LEU A 79 -18.36 -34.36 -16.06
CA LEU A 79 -18.02 -33.50 -14.92
C LEU A 79 -18.69 -33.95 -13.63
N THR A 80 -17.90 -34.07 -12.56
CA THR A 80 -18.41 -34.27 -11.21
C THR A 80 -19.15 -33.03 -10.69
N ALA A 81 -20.01 -33.21 -9.69
CA ALA A 81 -20.71 -32.09 -9.04
C ALA A 81 -19.74 -31.04 -8.45
N ASP A 82 -18.56 -31.46 -7.99
CA ASP A 82 -17.56 -30.54 -7.45
C ASP A 82 -16.85 -29.74 -8.54
N GLN A 83 -16.49 -30.40 -9.64
CA GLN A 83 -15.92 -29.73 -10.81
C GLN A 83 -16.89 -28.71 -11.41
N LYS A 84 -18.18 -29.04 -11.52
CA LYS A 84 -19.21 -28.09 -11.96
C LYS A 84 -19.28 -26.87 -11.03
N ARG A 85 -19.30 -27.08 -9.71
CA ARG A 85 -19.30 -25.97 -8.73
C ARG A 85 -18.06 -25.08 -8.87
N ARG A 86 -16.87 -25.67 -9.02
CA ARG A 86 -15.61 -24.92 -9.21
C ARG A 86 -15.58 -24.16 -10.54
N LEU A 87 -16.08 -24.76 -11.63
CA LEU A 87 -16.21 -24.11 -12.94
C LEU A 87 -17.17 -22.92 -12.90
N HIS A 88 -18.33 -23.07 -12.25
CA HIS A 88 -19.27 -21.97 -12.04
C HIS A 88 -18.66 -20.85 -11.21
N ARG A 89 -17.92 -21.18 -10.14
CA ARG A 89 -17.17 -20.19 -9.34
C ARG A 89 -16.11 -19.46 -10.16
N LEU A 90 -15.34 -20.18 -10.97
CA LEU A 90 -14.33 -19.63 -11.86
C LEU A 90 -14.94 -18.69 -12.91
N ALA A 91 -16.06 -19.08 -13.54
CA ALA A 91 -16.77 -18.26 -14.51
C ALA A 91 -17.30 -16.97 -13.88
N PHE A 92 -17.95 -17.08 -12.72
CA PHE A 92 -18.46 -15.94 -11.96
C PHE A 92 -17.34 -14.94 -11.60
N GLN A 93 -16.22 -15.42 -11.07
CA GLN A 93 -15.10 -14.57 -10.68
C GLN A 93 -14.41 -13.93 -11.88
N THR A 94 -14.28 -14.65 -12.98
CA THR A 94 -13.72 -14.12 -14.23
C THR A 94 -14.57 -12.97 -14.77
N GLN A 95 -15.90 -13.10 -14.74
CA GLN A 95 -16.82 -12.06 -15.15
C GLN A 95 -16.77 -10.85 -14.20
N HIS A 96 -16.74 -11.09 -12.89
CA HIS A 96 -16.60 -10.04 -11.88
C HIS A 96 -15.28 -9.25 -12.06
N ARG A 97 -14.18 -9.94 -12.37
CA ARG A 97 -12.89 -9.30 -12.69
C ARG A 97 -12.99 -8.39 -13.91
N VAL A 98 -13.60 -8.86 -15.01
CA VAL A 98 -13.78 -8.07 -16.24
C VAL A 98 -14.63 -6.84 -15.97
N GLU A 99 -15.68 -6.97 -15.16
CA GLU A 99 -16.54 -5.85 -14.79
C GLU A 99 -15.74 -4.75 -14.05
N ILE A 100 -14.96 -5.12 -13.02
CA ILE A 100 -14.16 -4.13 -12.28
C ILE A 100 -13.06 -3.52 -13.17
N GLN A 101 -12.44 -4.33 -14.05
CA GLN A 101 -11.43 -3.84 -15.01
C GLN A 101 -12.03 -2.88 -16.05
N SER A 102 -13.23 -3.15 -16.55
CA SER A 102 -13.95 -2.31 -17.51
C SER A 102 -14.32 -0.94 -16.92
N ARG A 103 -14.47 -0.85 -15.59
CA ARG A 103 -14.67 0.39 -14.83
C ARG A 103 -13.38 1.21 -14.66
N GLY A 104 -12.26 0.80 -15.28
CA GLY A 104 -11.02 1.61 -15.37
C GLY A 104 -10.02 1.40 -14.24
N VAL A 105 -10.30 0.51 -13.30
CA VAL A 105 -9.42 0.25 -12.17
C VAL A 105 -8.46 -0.89 -12.51
N VAL A 106 -7.36 -0.53 -13.16
CA VAL A 106 -6.15 -1.31 -12.96
C VAL A 106 -5.11 -0.31 -12.52
N VAL A 107 -4.75 -0.45 -11.27
CA VAL A 107 -3.77 0.43 -10.65
C VAL A 107 -2.41 -0.17 -10.89
N SER A 108 -1.32 0.61 -10.82
CA SER A 108 0.13 0.36 -10.96
C SER A 108 0.91 0.26 -9.65
N ALA A 109 1.95 -0.58 -9.60
CA ALA A 109 2.95 -0.58 -8.53
C ALA A 109 3.41 0.85 -8.20
N ARG A 110 3.63 1.64 -9.25
CA ARG A 110 3.94 3.08 -9.16
C ARG A 110 2.85 3.89 -8.46
N VAL A 111 1.58 3.67 -8.78
CA VAL A 111 0.44 4.39 -8.17
C VAL A 111 0.25 3.95 -6.74
N LEU A 112 0.42 2.66 -6.42
CA LEU A 112 0.32 2.18 -5.04
C LEU A 112 1.48 2.73 -4.19
N ARG A 113 2.71 2.75 -4.71
CA ARG A 113 3.86 3.41 -4.06
C ARG A 113 3.61 4.90 -3.78
N GLU A 114 3.05 5.62 -4.75
CA GLU A 114 2.74 7.04 -4.58
C GLU A 114 1.63 7.27 -3.56
N ALA A 115 0.61 6.39 -3.55
CA ALA A 115 -0.44 6.43 -2.52
C ALA A 115 0.17 6.22 -1.13
N VAL A 116 1.02 5.20 -0.93
CA VAL A 116 1.71 4.95 0.34
C VAL A 116 2.56 6.15 0.75
N ARG A 117 3.32 6.73 -0.18
CA ARG A 117 4.13 7.91 0.09
C ARG A 117 3.27 9.08 0.58
N ARG A 118 2.15 9.36 -0.10
CA ARG A 118 1.22 10.44 0.21
C ARG A 118 0.59 10.25 1.59
N ASP A 119 0.11 9.05 1.88
CA ASP A 119 -0.64 8.79 3.11
C ASP A 119 0.31 8.72 4.31
N VAL A 120 1.53 8.20 4.13
CA VAL A 120 2.62 8.33 5.11
C VAL A 120 2.97 9.81 5.33
N GLU A 121 3.07 10.63 4.29
CA GLU A 121 3.28 12.08 4.46
C GLU A 121 2.15 12.75 5.24
N ALA A 122 0.89 12.41 4.97
CA ALA A 122 -0.25 12.93 5.72
C ALA A 122 -0.22 12.48 7.19
N LEU A 123 0.13 11.21 7.44
CA LEU A 123 0.29 10.64 8.76
C LEU A 123 1.35 11.38 9.58
N PHE A 124 2.51 11.68 8.98
CA PHE A 124 3.58 12.41 9.65
C PHE A 124 3.30 13.90 9.84
N ASN A 125 2.38 14.48 9.07
CA ASN A 125 1.94 15.88 9.24
C ASN A 125 0.70 16.01 10.14
N THR A 126 0.22 14.92 10.73
CA THR A 126 -0.90 14.94 11.68
C THR A 126 -0.39 14.60 13.06
N GLU A 127 -0.64 15.47 14.04
CA GLU A 127 -0.37 15.17 15.44
C GLU A 127 -1.50 14.31 16.02
N ARG A 128 -1.14 13.20 16.66
CA ARG A 128 -2.12 12.29 17.26
C ARG A 128 -2.82 12.93 18.47
N PHE A 129 -4.00 12.45 18.82
CA PHE A 129 -4.75 12.91 19.99
C PHE A 129 -3.94 12.85 21.31
N GLU A 130 -3.14 11.79 21.50
CA GLU A 130 -2.28 11.64 22.68
C GLU A 130 -1.00 12.50 22.63
N ALA A 131 -0.85 13.39 21.65
CA ALA A 131 0.29 14.29 21.61
C ALA A 131 0.14 15.35 22.71
N THR A 132 1.11 15.40 23.62
CA THR A 132 1.16 16.45 24.64
C THR A 132 1.75 17.72 24.04
N PRO A 133 1.02 18.86 24.07
CA PRO A 133 1.55 20.13 23.60
C PRO A 133 2.70 20.60 24.50
N LEU A 134 3.67 21.28 23.90
CA LEU A 134 4.68 22.01 24.67
C LEU A 134 4.09 23.34 25.11
N LEU A 135 3.67 23.41 26.36
CA LEU A 135 3.13 24.61 26.98
C LEU A 135 4.13 25.17 27.98
N SER A 136 4.24 26.51 28.05
CA SER A 136 4.94 27.19 29.13
C SER A 136 4.23 26.99 30.47
N ASP A 137 4.93 27.28 31.57
CA ASP A 137 4.36 27.15 32.92
C ASP A 137 3.04 27.93 33.07
N LEU A 138 2.99 29.15 32.53
CA LEU A 138 1.78 30.00 32.55
C LEU A 138 0.65 29.44 31.66
N GLU A 139 0.98 28.80 30.54
CA GLU A 139 -0.02 28.19 29.65
C GLU A 139 -0.56 26.89 30.24
N ASN A 140 0.27 26.11 30.93
CA ASN A 140 -0.15 24.91 31.65
C ASN A 140 -1.13 25.24 32.79
N GLU A 141 -0.93 26.35 33.51
CA GLU A 141 -1.85 26.80 34.56
C GLU A 141 -3.26 27.13 34.03
N HIS A 142 -3.37 27.47 32.74
CA HIS A 142 -4.63 27.85 32.08
C HIS A 142 -5.11 26.82 31.05
N ALA A 143 -4.39 25.70 30.90
CA ALA A 143 -4.75 24.66 29.95
C ALA A 143 -5.98 23.90 30.46
N TRP A 144 -7.10 24.05 29.76
CA TRP A 144 -8.22 23.14 29.90
C TRP A 144 -7.88 21.82 29.19
N ASP A 145 -7.80 20.75 29.99
CA ASP A 145 -7.67 19.36 29.57
C ASP A 145 -6.38 19.02 28.78
N ASN A 146 -5.41 18.43 29.49
CA ASN A 146 -4.54 17.47 28.83
C ASN A 146 -5.43 16.34 28.27
N PRO A 147 -5.22 15.88 27.03
CA PRO A 147 -6.01 14.80 26.48
C PRO A 147 -5.94 13.59 27.43
N PRO A 148 -7.08 12.98 27.79
CA PRO A 148 -7.08 11.82 28.67
C PRO A 148 -6.25 10.70 28.08
N SER A 149 -5.54 9.95 28.93
CA SER A 149 -4.79 8.78 28.48
C SER A 149 -5.73 7.78 27.81
N LEU A 150 -5.31 7.22 26.67
CA LEU A 150 -6.02 6.13 25.99
C LEU A 150 -5.51 4.74 26.42
N ASP A 151 -4.77 4.63 27.54
CA ASP A 151 -4.22 3.35 28.01
C ASP A 151 -5.31 2.29 28.26
N ASP A 152 -6.47 2.69 28.79
CA ASP A 152 -7.62 1.81 29.02
C ASP A 152 -8.48 1.60 27.76
N PHE A 153 -8.15 2.26 26.65
CA PHE A 153 -8.93 2.27 25.41
C PHE A 153 -8.09 1.88 24.18
N PRO A 154 -7.56 0.64 24.09
CA PRO A 154 -6.66 0.22 23.02
C PRO A 154 -7.28 0.31 21.62
N GLU A 155 -8.58 0.06 21.49
CA GLU A 155 -9.30 0.18 20.21
C GLU A 155 -9.45 1.65 19.78
N VAL A 156 -9.61 2.58 20.75
CA VAL A 156 -9.66 4.02 20.47
C VAL A 156 -8.27 4.51 20.06
N ARG A 157 -7.22 4.06 20.76
CA ARG A 157 -5.81 4.37 20.44
C ARG A 157 -5.43 3.93 19.03
N ARG A 158 -6.04 2.88 18.47
CA ARG A 158 -5.84 2.39 17.10
C ARG A 158 -6.84 2.94 16.07
N SER A 159 -7.77 3.77 16.52
CA SER A 159 -8.79 4.37 15.66
C SER A 159 -8.32 5.68 15.04
N VAL A 160 -9.13 6.22 14.13
CA VAL A 160 -8.92 7.54 13.51
C VAL A 160 -8.85 8.68 14.52
N VAL A 161 -9.39 8.50 15.74
CA VAL A 161 -9.31 9.50 16.81
C VAL A 161 -7.85 9.80 17.16
N ASN A 162 -6.99 8.78 17.14
CA ASN A 162 -5.57 8.91 17.47
C ASN A 162 -4.68 8.79 16.22
N TYR A 163 -5.20 9.13 15.05
CA TYR A 163 -4.44 9.13 13.80
C TYR A 163 -3.34 10.19 13.85
N GLY A 164 -2.12 9.81 13.46
CA GLY A 164 -0.97 10.70 13.43
C GLY A 164 0.23 10.17 14.18
N VAL A 165 1.18 11.05 14.41
CA VAL A 165 2.46 10.81 15.07
C VAL A 165 2.58 11.68 16.33
N PRO A 166 3.54 11.42 17.24
CA PRO A 166 3.85 12.35 18.33
C PRO A 166 4.20 13.74 17.81
N SER A 167 4.00 14.77 18.64
CA SER A 167 4.42 16.13 18.27
C SER A 167 5.95 16.21 18.17
N PHE A 168 6.43 16.80 17.07
CA PHE A 168 7.85 17.06 16.81
C PHE A 168 8.20 18.55 16.88
N SER A 169 7.21 19.42 16.77
CA SER A 169 7.42 20.87 16.74
C SER A 169 7.90 21.39 18.09
N GLY A 170 8.84 22.34 18.08
CA GLY A 170 9.38 22.95 19.30
C GLY A 170 10.29 22.05 20.15
N ARG A 171 10.49 20.79 19.74
CA ARG A 171 11.35 19.83 20.44
C ARG A 171 12.77 19.83 19.90
N SER A 172 13.73 19.56 20.78
CA SER A 172 15.13 19.33 20.39
C SER A 172 15.33 17.89 19.96
N TYR A 173 16.28 17.64 19.06
CA TYR A 173 16.69 16.28 18.69
C TYR A 173 17.16 15.44 19.90
N ARG A 174 17.58 16.10 20.99
CA ARG A 174 18.00 15.46 22.24
C ARG A 174 16.84 14.92 23.09
N ASP A 175 15.62 15.38 22.81
CA ASP A 175 14.42 14.98 23.55
C ASP A 175 13.90 13.62 23.08
N PHE A 176 14.49 13.05 22.02
CA PHE A 176 14.08 11.79 21.44
C PHE A 176 15.13 10.70 21.66
N ASP A 177 14.67 9.55 22.15
CA ASP A 177 15.41 8.30 22.04
C ASP A 177 15.10 7.69 20.65
N ARG A 178 16.17 7.51 19.86
CA ARG A 178 16.11 6.94 18.50
C ARG A 178 15.35 5.62 18.44
N ASP A 179 15.63 4.72 19.37
CA ASP A 179 15.12 3.35 19.33
C ASP A 179 13.68 3.29 19.84
N VAL A 180 13.34 4.10 20.84
CA VAL A 180 11.95 4.29 21.28
C VAL A 180 11.11 4.87 20.15
N LEU A 181 11.57 5.95 19.52
CA LEU A 181 10.85 6.61 18.43
C LEU A 181 10.69 5.69 17.21
N ALA A 182 11.72 4.91 16.87
CA ALA A 182 11.62 3.93 15.78
C ALA A 182 10.55 2.85 16.05
N ARG A 183 10.47 2.34 17.29
CA ARG A 183 9.44 1.37 17.69
C ARG A 183 8.04 1.97 17.65
N GLU A 184 7.90 3.21 18.14
CA GLU A 184 6.63 3.93 18.14
C GLU A 184 6.12 4.18 16.72
N ILE A 185 6.97 4.73 15.84
CA ILE A 185 6.64 4.93 14.42
C ILE A 185 6.26 3.61 13.76
N ARG A 186 6.98 2.52 14.05
CA ARG A 186 6.63 1.20 13.51
C ARG A 186 5.22 0.76 13.92
N ALA A 187 4.81 1.00 15.16
CA ALA A 187 3.47 0.67 15.65
C ALA A 187 2.39 1.55 14.99
N VAL A 188 2.68 2.84 14.79
CA VAL A 188 1.80 3.77 14.08
C VAL A 188 1.62 3.32 12.62
N LEU A 189 2.71 2.99 11.91
CA LEU A 189 2.65 2.47 10.55
C LEU A 189 1.91 1.14 10.46
N ALA A 190 2.10 0.23 11.42
CA ALA A 190 1.36 -1.04 11.44
C ALA A 190 -0.16 -0.82 11.58
N THR A 191 -0.57 0.25 12.25
CA THR A 191 -1.98 0.58 12.50
C THR A 191 -2.60 1.33 11.32
N PHE A 192 -1.92 2.35 10.81
CA PHE A 192 -2.48 3.29 9.84
C PHE A 192 -1.99 3.07 8.40
N GLU A 193 -1.02 2.19 8.18
CA GLU A 193 -0.45 1.86 6.85
C GLU A 193 -0.34 0.34 6.62
N PRO A 194 -1.47 -0.37 6.56
CA PRO A 194 -1.53 -1.84 6.44
C PRO A 194 -1.02 -2.36 5.08
N ARG A 195 -0.86 -1.47 4.09
CA ARG A 195 -0.24 -1.79 2.79
C ARG A 195 1.19 -2.29 2.97
N LEU A 196 1.86 -1.80 4.01
CA LEU A 196 3.20 -2.20 4.36
C LEU A 196 3.12 -3.45 5.26
N LYS A 197 3.74 -4.54 4.81
CA LYS A 197 3.80 -5.79 5.58
C LYS A 197 4.54 -5.55 6.90
N GLU A 198 3.80 -5.52 8.01
CA GLU A 198 4.33 -5.23 9.36
C GLU A 198 5.60 -6.04 9.71
N SER A 199 5.61 -7.34 9.39
CA SER A 199 6.74 -8.23 9.69
C SER A 199 8.00 -7.90 8.87
N ALA A 200 7.85 -7.17 7.76
CA ALA A 200 8.91 -6.80 6.83
C ALA A 200 9.14 -5.28 6.76
N THR A 201 8.48 -4.51 7.64
CA THR A 201 8.70 -3.07 7.79
C THR A 201 9.75 -2.80 8.87
N LYS A 202 10.83 -2.13 8.48
CA LYS A 202 11.91 -1.67 9.36
C LYS A 202 11.94 -0.15 9.34
N VAL A 203 12.00 0.45 10.52
CA VAL A 203 12.12 1.89 10.71
C VAL A 203 13.50 2.19 11.28
N THR A 204 14.21 3.12 10.66
CA THR A 204 15.50 3.62 11.14
C THR A 204 15.38 5.13 11.34
N VAL A 205 15.62 5.57 12.57
CA VAL A 205 15.62 7.00 12.91
C VAL A 205 17.06 7.52 12.97
N THR A 206 17.31 8.66 12.35
CA THR A 206 18.56 9.41 12.44
C THR A 206 18.24 10.79 12.98
N LEU A 207 18.83 11.09 14.14
CA LEU A 207 18.73 12.39 14.80
C LEU A 207 19.87 13.27 14.28
N GLY A 208 19.53 14.34 13.58
CA GLY A 208 20.47 15.34 13.09
C GLY A 208 20.50 16.59 13.95
N ASP A 209 21.46 17.48 13.70
CA ASP A 209 21.46 18.83 14.26
C ASP A 209 20.30 19.68 13.69
N LYS A 210 20.16 20.93 14.15
CA LYS A 210 19.07 21.84 13.72
C LYS A 210 18.96 22.01 12.20
N THR A 211 20.05 21.82 11.46
CA THR A 211 20.10 21.93 9.99
C THR A 211 19.68 20.64 9.28
N VAL A 212 19.90 19.47 9.88
CA VAL A 212 19.56 18.16 9.31
C VAL A 212 18.16 17.70 9.73
N GLY A 213 17.66 18.15 10.89
CA GLY A 213 16.36 17.79 11.44
C GLY A 213 16.25 16.33 11.85
N LEU A 214 15.02 15.84 11.98
CA LEU A 214 14.73 14.42 12.26
C LEU A 214 14.52 13.68 10.94
N LYS A 215 15.30 12.63 10.69
CA LYS A 215 15.19 11.80 9.48
C LYS A 215 14.74 10.40 9.85
N ILE A 216 13.72 9.91 9.15
CA ILE A 216 13.14 8.58 9.34
C ILE A 216 13.24 7.85 8.00
N GLU A 217 13.87 6.68 8.02
CA GLU A 217 13.92 5.77 6.88
C GLU A 217 13.02 4.57 7.15
N ILE A 218 12.13 4.28 6.22
CA ILE A 218 11.17 3.19 6.31
C ILE A 218 11.46 2.24 5.15
N ASP A 219 12.04 1.09 5.47
CA ASP A 219 12.21 -0.03 4.54
C ASP A 219 11.02 -0.98 4.71
N GLY A 220 10.17 -1.10 3.70
CA GLY A 220 8.97 -1.92 3.77
C GLY A 220 8.80 -2.85 2.58
N VAL A 221 7.87 -3.80 2.73
CA VAL A 221 7.36 -4.62 1.62
C VAL A 221 5.91 -4.26 1.41
N LEU A 222 5.61 -3.73 0.23
CA LEU A 222 4.27 -3.38 -0.21
C LEU A 222 3.51 -4.65 -0.60
N ILE A 223 2.40 -4.89 0.09
CA ILE A 223 1.51 -6.03 -0.18
C ILE A 223 0.70 -5.71 -1.44
N MET A 224 0.90 -6.51 -2.49
CA MET A 224 0.10 -6.47 -3.72
C MET A 224 0.23 -7.77 -4.50
N THR A 225 -0.68 -7.99 -5.45
CA THR A 225 -0.76 -9.19 -6.31
C THR A 225 -0.36 -8.81 -7.74
N PRO A 226 0.37 -9.67 -8.49
CA PRO A 226 0.80 -11.03 -8.12
C PRO A 226 2.03 -11.11 -7.20
N THR A 227 2.85 -10.06 -7.13
CA THR A 227 4.13 -10.12 -6.43
C THR A 227 4.32 -8.94 -5.47
N PRO A 228 4.68 -9.17 -4.20
CA PRO A 228 5.06 -8.09 -3.28
C PRO A 228 6.28 -7.32 -3.78
N GLU A 229 6.37 -6.03 -3.44
CA GLU A 229 7.48 -5.18 -3.89
C GLU A 229 8.15 -4.46 -2.72
N ARG A 230 9.48 -4.35 -2.77
CA ARG A 230 10.25 -3.63 -1.76
C ARG A 230 10.17 -2.13 -2.00
N MET A 231 9.88 -1.37 -0.96
CA MET A 231 9.80 0.08 -1.02
C MET A 231 10.64 0.70 0.08
N ARG A 232 11.32 1.80 -0.25
CA ARG A 232 12.00 2.64 0.73
C ARG A 232 11.40 4.02 0.72
N LEU A 233 11.03 4.51 1.90
CA LEU A 233 10.61 5.88 2.12
C LEU A 233 11.63 6.58 3.01
N ARG A 234 11.82 7.86 2.72
CA ARG A 234 12.57 8.77 3.58
C ARG A 234 11.66 9.92 3.95
N THR A 235 11.39 10.06 5.24
CA THR A 235 10.67 11.20 5.79
C THR A 235 11.65 12.11 6.52
N THR A 236 11.64 13.40 6.17
CA THR A 236 12.41 14.44 6.86
C THR A 236 11.45 15.38 7.56
N ILE A 237 11.68 15.61 8.85
CA ILE A 237 10.84 16.44 9.71
C ILE A 237 11.66 17.64 10.17
N ASN A 238 11.08 18.82 9.98
CA ASN A 238 11.63 20.06 10.52
C ASN A 238 11.11 20.25 11.96
N LEU A 239 12.02 20.26 12.93
CA LEU A 239 11.67 20.38 14.36
C LEU A 239 11.18 21.79 14.74
N ASP A 240 11.42 22.82 13.92
CA ASP A 240 10.96 24.18 14.19
C ASP A 240 9.45 24.34 13.92
N ASN A 241 8.92 23.66 12.90
CA ASN A 241 7.52 23.82 12.47
C ASN A 241 6.71 22.52 12.38
N GLY A 242 7.34 21.36 12.66
CA GLY A 242 6.70 20.05 12.61
C GLY A 242 6.42 19.51 11.22
N LEU A 243 6.75 20.25 10.14
CA LEU A 243 6.43 19.83 8.78
C LEU A 243 7.28 18.63 8.37
N ALA A 244 6.60 17.61 7.88
CA ALA A 244 7.20 16.39 7.37
C ALA A 244 7.12 16.34 5.84
N ARG A 245 8.21 15.90 5.20
CA ARG A 245 8.25 15.62 3.76
C ARG A 245 8.69 14.19 3.54
N THR A 246 7.93 13.44 2.76
CA THR A 246 8.20 12.03 2.47
C THR A 246 8.56 11.84 1.00
N GLU A 247 9.72 11.22 0.77
CA GLU A 247 10.26 10.90 -0.55
C GLU A 247 10.41 9.39 -0.72
N ILE A 248 10.15 8.89 -1.94
CA ILE A 248 10.47 7.51 -2.32
C ILE A 248 11.96 7.45 -2.67
N ARG A 249 12.67 6.45 -2.13
CA ARG A 249 14.05 6.15 -2.50
C ARG A 249 14.07 4.92 -3.41
N GLU A 250 14.90 4.96 -4.45
CA GLU A 250 15.18 3.78 -5.25
C GLU A 250 15.89 2.72 -4.37
N ALA A 251 15.44 1.48 -4.50
CA ALA A 251 15.87 0.36 -3.65
C ALA A 251 17.22 -0.22 -4.09
#